data_AF-A0A7V2DGE0-F1
#
_entry.id   AF-A0A7V2DGE0-F1
#
_cell.length_a   1.000
_cell.length_b   1.000
_cell.length_c   1.000
_cell.angle_alpha   90.00
_cell.angle_beta   90.00
_cell.angle_gamma   90.00
#
_symmetry.space_group_name_H-M   'P 1'
#
loop_
_entity.id
_entity.type
_entity.pdbx_description
1 polymer ?
#
loop_
_entity_poly.entity_id
_entity_poly.type
_entity_poly.pdbx_seq_one_letter_code
_entity_poly.pdbx_strand_id
1 'polypeptide(L)'
;MLFFSVATAMLQDGTINVLGREVNTMHISVLMPQKISSELIGFVNAHLDECGFGREGDYYVIGSAEHFLTITIDKEPEKDLFWTYRTNGVIWFIPMSQIILDSKKTEKSHMLSYETALNLARMTQGVIYDHVAGVAYNAEGEPFERFGMGEQSAECGTGVKQLMQDDTLP
;
A
#
# COMPACT_ATOMS: atom_id res chain seq x y z
N MET A 1 -32.86 7.15 26.32
CA MET A 1 -31.67 6.77 27.10
C MET A 1 -30.96 5.70 26.29
N LEU A 2 -29.94 6.08 25.52
CA LEU A 2 -29.20 5.18 24.61
C LEU A 2 -27.93 4.71 25.33
N PHE A 3 -27.80 3.40 25.50
CA PHE A 3 -26.60 2.76 26.03
C PHE A 3 -25.54 2.69 24.91
N PHE A 4 -24.39 3.34 25.09
CA PHE A 4 -23.20 3.07 24.28
C PHE A 4 -22.51 1.83 24.84
N SER A 5 -22.54 0.72 24.10
CA SER A 5 -21.71 -0.46 24.37
C SER A 5 -20.33 -0.21 23.79
N VAL A 6 -19.34 0.03 24.65
CA VAL A 6 -17.91 0.04 24.28
C VAL A 6 -17.50 -1.42 24.06
N ALA A 7 -17.27 -1.82 22.81
CA ALA A 7 -16.72 -3.12 22.50
C ALA A 7 -15.21 -3.12 22.76
N THR A 8 -14.78 -3.87 23.77
CA THR A 8 -13.39 -4.15 24.08
C THR A 8 -12.77 -4.97 22.96
N ALA A 9 -11.90 -4.38 22.14
CA ALA A 9 -11.08 -5.10 21.19
C ALA A 9 -9.95 -5.83 21.94
N MET A 10 -9.91 -7.15 21.87
CA MET A 10 -8.77 -7.94 22.37
C MET A 10 -7.75 -8.13 21.24
N LEU A 11 -6.50 -7.79 21.51
CA LEU A 11 -5.34 -8.07 20.66
C LEU A 11 -4.84 -9.49 20.95
N GLN A 12 -5.12 -10.42 20.05
CA GLN A 12 -4.32 -11.63 19.88
C GLN A 12 -3.87 -11.66 18.42
N ASP A 13 -2.56 -11.77 18.22
CA ASP A 13 -1.90 -12.03 16.93
C ASP A 13 -2.11 -11.00 15.80
N GLY A 14 -2.41 -9.74 16.15
CA GLY A 14 -2.50 -8.64 15.19
C GLY A 14 -3.79 -8.62 14.36
N THR A 15 -4.75 -9.49 14.66
CA THR A 15 -6.04 -9.55 13.96
C THR A 15 -7.09 -8.76 14.75
N ILE A 16 -7.65 -7.71 14.16
CA ILE A 16 -8.79 -7.00 14.75
C ILE A 16 -10.08 -7.63 14.22
N ASN A 17 -10.80 -8.35 15.09
CA ASN A 17 -12.14 -8.82 14.78
C ASN A 17 -13.15 -7.68 15.01
N VAL A 18 -13.55 -7.00 13.93
CA VAL A 18 -14.74 -6.13 13.94
C VAL A 18 -15.81 -6.81 13.09
N LEU A 19 -16.89 -7.26 13.73
CA LEU A 19 -18.12 -7.73 13.06
C LEU A 19 -17.98 -8.95 12.13
N GLY A 20 -17.09 -9.90 12.44
CA GLY A 20 -17.06 -11.20 11.75
C GLY A 20 -16.57 -11.17 10.29
N ARG A 21 -15.95 -10.06 9.86
CA ARG A 21 -15.06 -10.07 8.70
C ARG A 21 -13.64 -10.20 9.23
N GLU A 22 -12.92 -11.23 8.80
CA GLU A 22 -11.46 -11.20 8.82
C GLU A 22 -11.04 -9.95 8.06
N VAL A 23 -10.47 -8.98 8.80
CA VAL A 23 -9.78 -7.88 8.15
C VAL A 23 -8.48 -8.49 7.68
N ASN A 24 -8.40 -8.85 6.40
CA ASN A 24 -7.13 -9.21 5.77
C ASN A 24 -6.14 -8.10 6.11
N THR A 25 -5.15 -8.42 6.93
CA THR A 25 -4.02 -7.51 7.17
C THR A 25 -3.34 -7.31 5.83
N MET A 26 -3.54 -6.14 5.22
CA MET A 26 -2.73 -5.71 4.08
C MET A 26 -1.25 -5.88 4.46
N HIS A 27 -0.46 -6.47 3.56
CA HIS A 27 0.97 -6.65 3.83
C HIS A 27 1.76 -5.49 3.29
N ILE A 28 1.64 -5.24 1.99
CA ILE A 28 2.34 -4.17 1.31
C ILE A 28 1.35 -3.40 0.45
N SER A 29 1.48 -2.08 0.42
CA SER A 29 0.77 -1.25 -0.54
C SER A 29 1.74 -0.37 -1.32
N VAL A 30 1.49 -0.19 -2.61
CA VAL A 30 2.12 0.86 -3.41
C VAL A 30 1.16 2.05 -3.47
N LEU A 31 1.54 3.16 -2.85
CA LEU A 31 0.72 4.35 -2.64
C LEU A 31 1.02 5.41 -3.70
N MET A 32 -0.04 6.01 -4.25
CA MET A 32 0.06 7.10 -5.20
C MET A 32 -0.65 8.34 -4.65
N PRO A 33 0.00 9.54 -4.66
CA PRO A 33 -0.66 10.78 -4.25
C PRO A 33 -1.68 11.29 -5.27
N GLN A 34 -1.69 10.75 -6.48
CA GLN A 34 -2.65 11.06 -7.55
C GLN A 34 -3.58 9.87 -7.84
N LYS A 35 -4.74 10.18 -8.44
CA LYS A 35 -5.62 9.16 -9.02
C LYS A 35 -4.89 8.42 -10.12
N ILE A 36 -4.89 7.09 -10.06
CA ILE A 36 -4.31 6.24 -11.11
C ILE A 36 -5.12 6.40 -12.40
N SER A 37 -4.44 6.66 -13.52
CA SER A 37 -5.09 6.83 -14.83
C SER A 37 -5.46 5.48 -15.44
N SER A 38 -6.46 5.47 -16.34
CA SER A 38 -6.82 4.25 -17.08
C SER A 38 -5.67 3.69 -17.93
N GLU A 39 -4.80 4.56 -18.44
CA GLU A 39 -3.60 4.18 -19.18
C GLU A 39 -2.59 3.47 -18.27
N LEU A 40 -2.31 4.03 -17.10
CA LEU A 40 -1.41 3.41 -16.12
C LEU A 40 -1.96 2.10 -15.58
N ILE A 41 -3.28 2.00 -15.35
CA ILE A 41 -3.94 0.71 -15.05
C ILE A 41 -3.69 -0.30 -16.17
N GLY A 42 -3.77 0.12 -17.43
CA GLY A 42 -3.47 -0.72 -18.59
C GLY A 42 -2.04 -1.27 -18.56
N PHE A 43 -1.05 -0.41 -18.26
CA PHE A 43 0.34 -0.84 -18.12
C PHE A 43 0.56 -1.80 -16.95
N VAL A 44 -0.03 -1.51 -15.78
CA VAL A 44 0.04 -2.42 -14.62
C VAL A 44 -0.56 -3.77 -14.96
N ASN A 45 -1.74 -3.81 -15.57
CA ASN A 45 -2.41 -5.05 -15.96
C ASN A 45 -1.56 -5.87 -16.94
N ALA A 46 -1.02 -5.23 -17.98
CA ALA A 46 -0.17 -5.89 -18.97
C ALA A 46 1.11 -6.46 -18.32
N HIS A 47 1.73 -5.71 -17.40
CA HIS A 47 2.90 -6.19 -16.67
C HIS A 47 2.57 -7.42 -15.79
N LEU A 48 1.44 -7.40 -15.09
CA LEU A 48 1.01 -8.55 -14.28
C LEU A 48 0.72 -9.78 -15.15
N ASP A 49 0.09 -9.59 -16.32
CA ASP A 49 -0.12 -10.66 -17.30
C ASP A 49 1.22 -11.24 -17.78
N GLU A 50 2.21 -10.40 -18.10
CA GLU A 50 3.56 -10.80 -18.52
C GLU A 50 4.33 -11.56 -17.41
N CYS A 51 4.11 -11.19 -16.15
CA CYS A 51 4.66 -11.88 -14.99
C CYS A 51 3.92 -13.18 -14.63
N GLY A 52 2.88 -13.55 -15.38
CA GLY A 52 2.15 -14.80 -15.21
C GLY A 52 1.11 -14.79 -14.09
N PHE A 53 0.67 -13.61 -13.63
CA PHE A 53 -0.47 -13.51 -12.73
C PHE A 53 -1.75 -13.89 -13.49
N GLY A 54 -2.60 -14.70 -12.86
CA GLY A 54 -3.96 -14.95 -13.33
C GLY A 54 -4.89 -13.81 -12.90
N ARG A 55 -5.85 -13.46 -13.76
CA ARG A 55 -6.87 -12.46 -13.42
C ARG A 55 -8.15 -13.13 -12.94
N GLU A 56 -8.62 -12.74 -11.76
CA GLU A 56 -9.81 -13.26 -11.12
C GLU A 56 -10.77 -12.10 -10.81
N GLY A 57 -11.61 -11.75 -11.79
CA GLY A 57 -12.48 -10.58 -11.70
C GLY A 57 -11.69 -9.27 -11.62
N ASP A 58 -11.73 -8.65 -10.44
CA ASP A 58 -11.16 -7.32 -10.16
C ASP A 58 -9.75 -7.37 -9.52
N TYR A 59 -9.19 -8.56 -9.29
CA TYR A 59 -7.85 -8.74 -8.74
C TYR A 59 -7.00 -9.70 -9.56
N TYR A 60 -5.69 -9.64 -9.34
CA TYR A 60 -4.68 -10.53 -9.89
C TYR A 60 -4.18 -11.48 -8.82
N VAL A 61 -3.79 -12.68 -9.23
CA VAL A 61 -3.34 -13.73 -8.34
C VAL A 61 -2.18 -14.52 -8.93
N ILE A 62 -1.19 -14.84 -8.09
CA ILE A 62 -0.15 -15.80 -8.44
C ILE A 62 0.20 -16.63 -7.21
N GLY A 63 0.53 -17.90 -7.44
CA GLY A 63 1.09 -18.76 -6.39
C GLY A 63 0.62 -20.20 -6.41
N SER A 64 1.06 -20.93 -5.38
CA SER A 64 0.72 -22.31 -5.06
C SER A 64 0.15 -22.42 -3.64
N ALA A 65 -0.06 -23.64 -3.15
CA ALA A 65 -0.51 -23.87 -1.78
C ALA A 65 0.40 -23.22 -0.71
N GLU A 66 1.71 -23.13 -0.99
CA GLU A 66 2.74 -22.68 -0.04
C GLU A 66 3.10 -21.19 -0.13
N HIS A 67 2.88 -20.56 -1.28
CA HIS A 67 3.14 -19.14 -1.49
C HIS A 67 2.02 -18.59 -2.37
N PHE A 68 1.41 -17.49 -1.94
CA PHE A 68 0.28 -16.88 -2.64
C PHE A 68 0.38 -15.38 -2.49
N LEU A 69 0.05 -14.67 -3.56
CA LEU A 69 0.01 -13.22 -3.63
C LEU A 69 -1.20 -12.81 -4.46
N THR A 70 -2.02 -11.92 -3.91
CA THR A 70 -3.09 -11.21 -4.62
C THR A 70 -2.74 -9.74 -4.75
N ILE A 71 -3.14 -9.17 -5.88
CA ILE A 71 -2.90 -7.78 -6.23
C ILE A 71 -4.22 -7.13 -6.62
N THR A 72 -4.58 -6.07 -5.90
CA THR A 72 -5.81 -5.31 -6.15
C THR A 72 -5.48 -3.84 -6.34
N ILE A 73 -6.04 -3.22 -7.38
CA ILE A 73 -5.93 -1.77 -7.60
C ILE A 73 -7.13 -1.09 -6.92
N ASP A 74 -6.87 -0.39 -5.82
CA ASP A 74 -7.85 0.43 -5.15
C ASP A 74 -7.73 1.88 -5.62
N LYS A 75 -8.83 2.38 -6.19
CA LYS A 75 -8.93 3.71 -6.80
C LYS A 75 -9.41 4.79 -5.85
N GLU A 76 -9.86 4.42 -4.66
CA GLU A 76 -10.43 5.36 -3.68
C GLU A 76 -9.95 5.12 -2.23
N PRO A 77 -8.63 4.90 -2.00
CA PRO A 77 -8.11 4.66 -0.65
C PRO A 77 -8.30 5.84 0.31
N GLU A 78 -8.49 7.05 -0.19
CA GLU A 78 -8.79 8.22 0.66
C GLU A 78 -10.10 8.06 1.46
N LYS A 79 -10.96 7.10 1.09
CA LYS A 79 -12.18 6.75 1.83
C LYS A 79 -11.92 5.76 2.98
N ASP A 80 -10.73 5.16 3.04
CA ASP A 80 -10.35 4.22 4.10
C ASP A 80 -10.03 4.96 5.41
N LEU A 81 -10.57 4.45 6.52
CA LEU A 81 -10.30 4.98 7.86
C LEU A 81 -8.84 4.81 8.27
N PHE A 82 -8.14 3.82 7.74
CA PHE A 82 -6.72 3.62 7.97
C PHE A 82 -5.91 4.85 7.53
N TRP A 83 -6.12 5.30 6.30
CA TRP A 83 -5.39 6.44 5.73
C TRP A 83 -5.80 7.78 6.32
N THR A 84 -7.04 7.90 6.78
CA THR A 84 -7.57 9.17 7.33
C THR A 84 -7.32 9.35 8.83
N TYR A 85 -7.12 8.27 9.60
CA TYR A 85 -6.97 8.34 11.07
C TYR A 85 -5.72 7.65 11.64
N ARG A 86 -5.06 6.75 10.90
CA ARG A 86 -3.97 5.89 11.41
C ARG A 86 -2.63 6.05 10.68
N THR A 87 -2.37 7.18 10.05
CA THR A 87 -1.04 7.44 9.51
C THR A 87 -0.08 7.71 10.66
N ASN A 88 0.88 6.79 10.89
CA ASN A 88 1.87 6.88 11.97
C ASN A 88 2.93 7.99 11.75
N GLY A 89 2.60 9.05 11.00
CA GLY A 89 3.52 10.11 10.58
C GLY A 89 4.57 9.67 9.54
N VAL A 90 4.60 8.39 9.17
CA VAL A 90 5.54 7.81 8.18
C VAL A 90 5.13 8.15 6.75
N ILE A 91 3.82 8.21 6.48
CA ILE A 91 3.26 8.63 5.20
C ILE A 91 2.76 10.07 5.37
N TRP A 92 3.31 10.98 4.58
CA TRP A 92 3.04 12.43 4.65
C TRP A 92 1.91 12.90 3.71
N PHE A 93 1.20 11.97 3.07
CA PHE A 93 0.07 12.29 2.19
C PHE A 93 -1.06 11.27 2.35
N ILE A 94 -2.29 11.67 2.04
CA ILE A 94 -3.39 10.70 1.92
C ILE A 94 -3.32 10.12 0.50
N PRO A 95 -3.15 8.79 0.33
CA PRO A 95 -3.14 8.20 -1.00
C PRO A 95 -4.46 8.45 -1.70
N MET A 96 -4.39 8.78 -2.99
CA MET A 96 -5.56 8.91 -3.86
C MET A 96 -5.78 7.66 -4.70
N SER A 97 -4.78 6.78 -4.79
CA SER A 97 -4.86 5.43 -5.32
C SER A 97 -3.81 4.55 -4.64
N GLN A 98 -4.07 3.26 -4.56
CA GLN A 98 -3.11 2.29 -4.04
C GLN A 98 -3.19 0.97 -4.80
N ILE A 99 -2.07 0.27 -4.89
CA ILE A 99 -2.04 -1.14 -5.28
C ILE A 99 -1.76 -1.93 -4.02
N ILE A 100 -2.69 -2.82 -3.66
CA ILE A 100 -2.61 -3.64 -2.45
C ILE A 100 -2.02 -4.99 -2.84
N LEU A 101 -0.95 -5.39 -2.15
CA LEU A 101 -0.31 -6.69 -2.25
C LEU A 101 -0.59 -7.46 -0.96
N ASP A 102 -1.49 -8.44 -1.07
CA ASP A 102 -1.90 -9.30 0.04
C ASP A 102 -1.36 -10.70 -0.18
N SER A 103 -0.71 -11.28 0.83
CA SER A 103 0.01 -12.54 0.65
C SER A 103 -0.15 -13.44 1.87
N LYS A 104 0.24 -14.71 1.76
CA LYS A 104 0.39 -15.52 2.97
C LYS A 104 1.58 -14.98 3.77
N LYS A 105 1.48 -14.94 5.11
CA LYS A 105 2.54 -14.48 6.04
C LYS A 105 3.75 -15.43 6.11
N THR A 106 4.18 -15.98 4.98
CA THR A 106 5.41 -16.77 4.84
C THR A 106 6.52 -15.88 4.31
N GLU A 107 7.77 -16.17 4.67
CA GLU A 107 8.94 -15.42 4.21
C GLU A 107 9.02 -15.36 2.67
N LYS A 108 8.75 -16.48 1.99
CA LYS A 108 8.73 -16.54 0.52
C LYS A 108 7.67 -15.63 -0.11
N SER A 109 6.44 -15.64 0.43
CA SER A 109 5.37 -14.76 -0.03
C SER A 109 5.70 -13.29 0.24
N HIS A 110 6.34 -12.99 1.37
CA HIS A 110 6.75 -11.65 1.73
C HIS A 110 7.84 -11.11 0.79
N MET A 111 8.86 -11.91 0.46
CA MET A 111 9.88 -11.54 -0.54
C MET A 111 9.27 -11.29 -1.92
N LEU A 112 8.37 -12.18 -2.38
CA LEU A 112 7.66 -11.99 -3.64
C LEU A 112 6.82 -10.71 -3.64
N SER A 113 6.17 -10.40 -2.51
CA SER A 113 5.40 -9.16 -2.35
C SER A 113 6.31 -7.94 -2.51
N TYR A 114 7.49 -7.96 -1.89
CA TYR A 114 8.46 -6.86 -1.98
C TYR A 114 9.00 -6.65 -3.39
N GLU A 115 9.44 -7.72 -4.06
CA GLU A 115 9.94 -7.65 -5.43
C GLU A 115 8.86 -7.09 -6.37
N THR A 116 7.63 -7.58 -6.22
CA THR A 116 6.50 -7.10 -7.01
C THR A 116 6.17 -5.63 -6.70
N ALA A 117 6.20 -5.24 -5.42
CA ALA A 117 5.97 -3.86 -5.01
C ALA A 117 7.01 -2.89 -5.57
N LEU A 118 8.28 -3.29 -5.65
CA LEU A 118 9.35 -2.48 -6.27
C LEU A 118 9.07 -2.20 -7.74
N ASN A 119 8.73 -3.22 -8.51
CA ASN A 119 8.42 -3.06 -9.92
C ASN A 119 7.20 -2.16 -10.13
N LEU A 120 6.13 -2.38 -9.35
CA LEU A 120 4.93 -1.57 -9.40
C LEU A 120 5.21 -0.12 -8.97
N ALA A 121 6.02 0.10 -7.94
CA ALA A 121 6.41 1.44 -7.48
C ALA A 121 7.17 2.20 -8.56
N ARG A 122 8.12 1.56 -9.26
CA ARG A 122 8.84 2.18 -10.39
C ARG A 122 7.90 2.56 -11.54
N MET A 123 6.98 1.66 -11.89
CA MET A 123 6.01 1.92 -12.96
C MET A 123 5.04 3.04 -12.63
N THR A 124 4.59 3.10 -11.38
CA THR A 124 3.56 4.05 -10.93
C THR A 124 4.13 5.34 -10.36
N GLN A 125 5.46 5.41 -10.18
CA GLN A 125 6.13 6.41 -9.37
C GLN A 125 5.53 6.51 -7.95
N GLY A 126 5.19 5.36 -7.39
CA GLY A 126 4.54 5.21 -6.09
C GLY A 126 5.51 5.00 -4.93
N VAL A 127 4.99 5.14 -3.71
CA VAL A 127 5.70 4.85 -2.46
C VAL A 127 5.27 3.50 -1.94
N ILE A 128 6.22 2.64 -1.57
CA ILE A 128 5.91 1.33 -0.97
C ILE A 128 5.66 1.56 0.51
N TYR A 129 4.57 1.04 1.05
CA TYR A 129 4.28 1.04 2.48
C TYR A 129 4.11 -0.40 2.97
N ASP A 130 5.00 -0.82 3.88
CA ASP A 130 4.88 -2.08 4.60
C ASP A 130 4.01 -1.84 5.84
N HIS A 131 2.81 -2.40 5.84
CA HIS A 131 1.84 -2.28 6.93
C HIS A 131 2.26 -3.09 8.17
N VAL A 132 3.08 -4.13 8.00
CA VAL A 132 3.58 -4.98 9.08
C VAL A 132 4.70 -4.27 9.82
N ALA A 133 5.65 -3.70 9.08
CA ALA A 133 6.76 -2.93 9.67
C ALA A 133 6.37 -1.50 10.05
N GLY A 134 5.33 -0.94 9.44
CA GLY A 134 4.98 0.48 9.55
C GLY A 134 6.05 1.38 8.95
N VAL A 135 6.68 0.97 7.84
CA VAL A 135 7.80 1.66 7.18
C VAL A 135 7.43 1.94 5.73
N ALA A 136 7.81 3.12 5.25
CA ALA A 136 7.70 3.48 3.84
C ALA A 136 9.06 3.37 3.14
N TYR A 137 9.04 2.96 1.88
CA TYR A 137 10.22 2.80 1.02
C TYR A 137 10.01 3.48 -0.32
N ASN A 138 11.09 3.96 -0.93
CA ASN A 138 11.10 4.44 -2.31
C ASN A 138 11.02 3.26 -3.32
N ALA A 139 11.05 3.57 -4.62
CA ALA A 139 10.96 2.58 -5.68
C ALA A 139 12.25 1.73 -5.86
N GLU A 140 13.30 2.10 -5.13
CA GLU A 140 14.60 1.42 -5.05
C GLU A 140 14.65 0.47 -3.84
N GLY A 141 13.68 0.56 -2.93
CA GLY A 141 13.58 -0.26 -1.73
C GLY A 141 14.33 0.32 -0.53
N GLU A 142 14.75 1.57 -0.61
CA GLU A 142 15.37 2.30 0.48
C GLU A 142 14.29 2.90 1.37
N PRO A 143 14.40 2.75 2.70
CA PRO A 143 13.40 3.31 3.62
C PRO A 143 13.46 4.84 3.57
N PHE A 144 12.30 5.48 3.54
CA PHE A 144 12.24 6.90 3.86
C PHE A 144 12.65 7.08 5.32
N GLU A 145 13.68 7.91 5.55
CA GLU A 145 14.02 8.30 6.91
C GLU A 145 12.78 8.88 7.59
N ARG A 146 12.56 8.55 8.87
CA ARG A 146 11.44 9.08 9.65
C ARG A 146 11.55 10.61 9.63
N PHE A 147 10.80 11.27 8.74
CA PHE A 147 10.57 12.69 8.83
C PHE A 147 9.99 12.93 10.23
N GLY A 148 10.73 13.72 11.02
CA GLY A 148 10.44 13.94 12.42
C GLY A 148 8.98 14.34 12.60
N MET A 149 8.32 13.75 13.60
CA MET A 149 7.04 14.23 14.09
C MET A 149 7.10 15.76 14.22
N GLY A 150 6.28 16.50 13.46
CA GLY A 150 6.13 17.93 13.76
C GLY A 150 5.71 18.89 12.68
N GLU A 151 5.48 18.50 11.42
CA GLU A 151 4.90 19.43 10.45
C GLU A 151 3.72 18.79 9.72
N GLN A 152 2.51 19.08 10.20
CA GLN A 152 1.34 19.13 9.31
C GLN A 152 1.61 20.24 8.30
N SER A 153 2.31 19.94 7.21
CA SER A 153 2.42 20.88 6.12
C SER A 153 1.08 20.90 5.40
N ALA A 154 0.33 21.99 5.59
CA ALA A 154 -0.87 22.34 4.82
C ALA A 154 -0.56 22.60 3.32
N GLU A 155 0.56 22.10 2.82
CA GLU A 155 1.09 22.30 1.46
C GLU A 155 1.61 20.98 0.86
N CYS A 156 0.95 19.85 1.11
CA CYS A 156 1.24 18.61 0.37
C CYS A 156 0.55 18.63 -1.01
N GLY A 157 1.09 19.47 -1.89
CA GLY A 157 0.85 19.47 -3.34
C GLY A 157 2.07 19.92 -4.15
N THR A 158 3.08 20.52 -3.51
CA THR A 158 4.27 21.08 -4.15
C THR A 158 5.55 20.30 -3.86
N GLY A 159 5.66 19.63 -2.69
CA GLY A 159 6.89 18.94 -2.27
C GLY A 159 7.25 17.69 -3.09
N VAL A 160 6.26 16.95 -3.61
CA VAL A 160 6.53 15.76 -4.45
C VAL A 160 7.18 16.16 -5.78
N LYS A 161 6.86 17.36 -6.31
CA LYS A 161 7.53 17.88 -7.52
C LYS A 161 9.00 18.25 -7.27
N GLN A 162 9.37 18.64 -6.06
CA GLN A 162 10.73 19.07 -5.73
C GLN A 162 11.65 17.86 -5.49
N LEU A 163 11.17 16.82 -4.80
CA LEU A 163 11.91 15.56 -4.64
C LEU A 163 12.05 14.78 -5.97
N MET A 164 11.13 14.97 -6.92
CA MET A 164 11.22 14.38 -8.27
C MET A 164 12.06 15.20 -9.26
N GLN A 165 12.62 16.35 -8.86
CA GLN A 165 13.45 17.21 -9.72
C GLN A 165 14.95 17.13 -9.40
N ASP A 166 15.35 16.52 -8.28
CA ASP A 166 16.77 16.47 -7.87
C ASP A 166 17.58 15.29 -8.44
N ASP A 167 16.97 14.42 -9.26
CA ASP A 167 17.68 13.34 -9.99
C ASP A 167 18.16 13.73 -11.40
N THR A 168 18.15 15.03 -11.73
CA THR A 168 18.98 15.53 -12.84
C THR A 168 20.38 15.84 -12.33
N LEU A 169 21.19 14.79 -12.16
CA LEU A 169 22.65 14.88 -12.06
C LEU A 169 23.27 15.44 -13.37
N PRO A 170 24.47 16.07 -13.29
CA PRO A 170 24.98 17.11 -14.20
C PRO A 170 25.24 16.69 -15.65
#